data_AF-A0A1B2E7W1-F1
#
_entry.id   AF-A0A1B2E7W1-F1
#
_cell.length_a   1.000
_cell.length_b   1.000
_cell.length_c   1.000
_cell.angle_alpha   90.00
_cell.angle_beta   90.00
_cell.angle_gamma   90.00
#
_symmetry.space_group_name_H-M   'P 1'
#
loop_
_entity.id
_entity.type
_entity.pdbx_description
1 polymer ?
#
loop_
_entity_poly.entity_id
_entity_poly.type
_entity_poly.pdbx_seq_one_letter_code
_entity_poly.pdbx_strand_id
1 'polypeptide(L)'
;MIKIMMCFPEGRHKALTLSYDDGRFADRRLVDILNRHGIKGTFHINSGLLGTPDRVGVEEVRTLYVGHEVSAHTLTHPTIARCPNEQIVHEVMEDRRNLERIVGYTVRGMSYPNGSYSRRIKEMLPGLGIDYARVVASSGHFGMPDDFLEWQPTCHHNRDLMKHAETFVSMHKKQYLYLMNVWGHSYEFDNDHNWELMEQFCSYVGGKAEIWYCTNIELVDYTKAFEGLRFAAGLDFVYNPSALSVWLDVDGQIVEVKGGEQIKL
;
A
#
# COMPACT_ATOMS: atom_id res chain seq x y z
N MET A 1 29.54 -10.81 16.37
CA MET A 1 28.17 -11.34 16.19
C MET A 1 27.67 -10.74 14.90
N ILE A 2 27.31 -11.58 13.93
CA ILE A 2 26.80 -11.16 12.62
C ILE A 2 25.56 -10.27 12.83
N LYS A 3 25.48 -9.15 12.11
CA LYS A 3 24.29 -8.29 12.10
C LYS A 3 23.52 -8.53 10.83
N ILE A 4 22.26 -8.97 10.99
CA ILE A 4 21.35 -9.22 9.88
C ILE A 4 20.19 -8.24 10.03
N MET A 5 19.92 -7.46 8.99
CA MET A 5 18.83 -6.49 8.94
C MET A 5 17.99 -6.69 7.68
N MET A 6 16.70 -6.43 7.78
CA MET A 6 15.83 -6.33 6.60
C MET A 6 16.23 -5.12 5.76
N CYS A 7 16.26 -5.29 4.45
CA CYS A 7 16.19 -4.18 3.50
C CYS A 7 15.04 -4.42 2.52
N PHE A 8 14.57 -3.37 1.86
CA PHE A 8 13.67 -3.51 0.70
C PHE A 8 14.43 -4.11 -0.49
N PRO A 9 13.72 -4.56 -1.55
CA PRO A 9 14.34 -5.21 -2.70
C PRO A 9 15.57 -4.47 -3.23
N GLU A 10 16.62 -5.25 -3.53
CA GLU A 10 17.93 -4.77 -4.00
C GLU A 10 18.70 -3.90 -2.99
N GLY A 11 18.45 -4.05 -1.68
CA GLY A 11 19.19 -3.30 -0.65
C GLY A 11 18.68 -1.88 -0.41
N ARG A 12 17.46 -1.58 -0.90
CA ARG A 12 16.81 -0.28 -0.67
C ARG A 12 16.40 -0.15 0.79
N HIS A 13 16.28 1.09 1.26
CA HIS A 13 15.84 1.41 2.63
C HIS A 13 14.72 2.45 2.65
N LYS A 14 14.26 2.87 1.47
CA LYS A 14 13.11 3.76 1.29
C LYS A 14 12.07 3.04 0.44
N ALA A 15 10.80 3.13 0.83
CA ALA A 15 9.65 2.68 0.05
C ALA A 15 8.63 3.82 -0.08
N LEU A 16 8.05 3.97 -1.26
CA LEU A 16 6.96 4.91 -1.53
C LEU A 16 5.75 4.12 -2.03
N THR A 17 4.61 4.35 -1.37
CA THR A 17 3.30 3.87 -1.80
C THR A 17 2.29 5.02 -1.73
N LEU A 18 1.32 4.98 -2.62
CA LEU A 18 0.21 5.93 -2.66
C LEU A 18 -1.10 5.15 -2.55
N SER A 19 -2.10 5.73 -1.88
CA SER A 19 -3.44 5.14 -1.79
C SER A 19 -4.54 6.16 -2.04
N TYR A 20 -5.48 5.84 -2.93
CA TYR A 20 -6.58 6.74 -3.30
C TYR A 20 -7.91 6.03 -3.19
N ASP A 21 -8.87 6.71 -2.60
CA ASP A 21 -10.18 6.14 -2.33
C ASP A 21 -11.18 6.48 -3.45
N ASP A 22 -12.28 5.74 -3.46
CA ASP A 22 -13.52 5.98 -4.18
C ASP A 22 -13.58 5.62 -5.67
N GLY A 23 -12.49 5.47 -6.41
CA GLY A 23 -12.60 5.11 -7.84
C GLY A 23 -13.31 6.21 -8.65
N ARG A 24 -12.93 7.46 -8.46
CA ARG A 24 -13.56 8.63 -9.11
C ARG A 24 -12.96 8.87 -10.49
N PHE A 25 -13.63 9.62 -11.37
CA PHE A 25 -13.11 9.88 -12.73
C PHE A 25 -11.73 10.55 -12.75
N ALA A 26 -11.40 11.33 -11.71
CA ALA A 26 -10.08 11.94 -11.54
C ALA A 26 -8.95 10.90 -11.44
N ASP A 27 -9.24 9.65 -11.07
CA ASP A 27 -8.26 8.55 -11.06
C ASP A 27 -7.61 8.36 -12.42
N ARG A 28 -8.33 8.62 -13.53
CA ARG A 28 -7.75 8.53 -14.89
C ARG A 28 -6.52 9.41 -15.06
N ARG A 29 -6.60 10.67 -14.60
CA ARG A 29 -5.48 11.61 -14.68
C ARG A 29 -4.41 11.27 -13.66
N LEU A 30 -4.80 10.86 -12.45
CA LEU A 30 -3.85 10.48 -11.42
C LEU A 30 -3.01 9.28 -11.86
N VAL A 31 -3.64 8.20 -12.33
CA VAL A 31 -2.96 7.02 -12.88
C VAL A 31 -1.97 7.39 -13.99
N ASP A 32 -2.36 8.26 -14.93
CA ASP A 32 -1.45 8.74 -15.98
C ASP A 32 -0.20 9.41 -15.40
N ILE A 33 -0.38 10.31 -14.41
CA ILE A 33 0.74 10.98 -13.74
C ILE A 33 1.64 9.94 -13.05
N LEU A 34 1.08 9.01 -12.28
CA LEU A 34 1.85 7.99 -11.58
C LEU A 34 2.67 7.13 -12.56
N ASN A 35 2.05 6.69 -13.65
CA ASN A 35 2.68 5.88 -14.69
C ASN A 35 3.86 6.60 -15.36
N ARG A 36 3.71 7.89 -15.69
CA ARG A 36 4.81 8.70 -16.28
C ARG A 36 6.04 8.81 -15.38
N HIS A 37 5.87 8.66 -14.07
CA HIS A 37 6.94 8.77 -13.08
C HIS A 37 7.39 7.42 -12.49
N GLY A 38 6.83 6.30 -12.96
CA GLY A 38 7.13 4.95 -12.47
C GLY A 38 6.70 4.72 -11.01
N ILE A 39 5.69 5.47 -10.55
CA ILE A 39 5.16 5.39 -9.19
C ILE A 39 3.97 4.44 -9.19
N LYS A 40 3.91 3.57 -8.19
CA LYS A 40 2.77 2.67 -7.97
C LYS A 40 1.77 3.28 -6.99
N GLY A 41 0.54 2.81 -7.10
CA GLY A 41 -0.59 3.32 -6.33
C GLY A 41 -1.56 2.19 -6.02
N THR A 42 -2.37 2.42 -5.00
CA THR A 42 -3.40 1.52 -4.50
C THR A 42 -4.73 2.24 -4.55
N PHE A 43 -5.73 1.68 -5.20
CA PHE A 43 -7.03 2.31 -5.38
C PHE A 43 -8.09 1.53 -4.62
N HIS A 44 -8.63 2.14 -3.58
CA HIS A 44 -9.69 1.57 -2.75
C HIS A 44 -11.04 1.87 -3.38
N ILE A 45 -11.64 0.88 -4.02
CA ILE A 45 -12.82 1.05 -4.88
C ILE A 45 -14.04 0.42 -4.23
N ASN A 46 -15.18 1.09 -4.36
CA ASN A 46 -16.49 0.56 -3.98
C ASN A 46 -17.16 -0.09 -5.20
N SER A 47 -17.10 -1.41 -5.33
CA SER A 47 -17.64 -2.10 -6.50
C SER A 47 -19.15 -1.90 -6.70
N GLY A 48 -19.92 -1.66 -5.62
CA GLY A 48 -21.34 -1.38 -5.69
C GLY A 48 -21.68 0.04 -6.18
N LEU A 49 -20.68 0.92 -6.27
CA LEU A 49 -20.82 2.31 -6.74
C LEU A 49 -20.16 2.54 -8.12
N LEU A 50 -19.52 1.53 -8.69
CA LEU A 50 -18.96 1.61 -10.04
C LEU A 50 -20.06 1.93 -11.06
N GLY A 51 -19.74 2.79 -12.03
CA GLY A 51 -20.66 3.23 -13.08
C GLY A 51 -21.80 4.15 -12.63
N THR A 52 -21.88 4.50 -11.34
CA THR A 52 -22.71 5.62 -10.89
C THR A 52 -22.12 6.96 -11.35
N PRO A 53 -22.89 8.07 -11.34
CA PRO A 53 -22.36 9.39 -11.66
C PRO A 53 -21.08 9.69 -10.87
N ASP A 54 -20.05 10.16 -11.59
CA ASP A 54 -18.71 10.52 -11.11
C ASP A 54 -17.81 9.36 -10.62
N ARG A 55 -18.20 8.10 -10.80
CA ARG A 55 -17.38 6.91 -10.50
C ARG A 55 -16.99 6.22 -11.79
N VAL A 56 -15.78 5.65 -11.84
CA VAL A 56 -15.30 4.92 -13.02
C VAL A 56 -16.23 3.77 -13.39
N GLY A 57 -16.32 3.46 -14.68
CA GLY A 57 -17.13 2.36 -15.19
C GLY A 57 -16.54 1.00 -14.83
N VAL A 58 -17.38 -0.02 -14.66
CA VAL A 58 -16.94 -1.39 -14.36
C VAL A 58 -15.93 -1.90 -15.40
N GLU A 59 -16.21 -1.65 -16.69
CA GLU A 59 -15.41 -2.16 -17.80
C GLU A 59 -14.01 -1.53 -17.89
N GLU A 60 -13.80 -0.31 -17.38
CA GLU A 60 -12.50 0.36 -17.47
C GLU A 60 -11.58 0.01 -16.29
N VAL A 61 -12.10 -0.44 -15.14
CA VAL A 61 -11.31 -0.72 -13.92
C VAL A 61 -10.10 -1.60 -14.22
N ARG A 62 -10.30 -2.70 -14.95
CA ARG A 62 -9.21 -3.65 -15.26
C ARG A 62 -8.08 -2.99 -16.04
N THR A 63 -8.39 -2.11 -16.98
CA THR A 63 -7.39 -1.45 -17.84
C THR A 63 -6.82 -0.19 -17.20
N LEU A 64 -7.62 0.54 -16.43
CA LEU A 64 -7.25 1.79 -15.79
C LEU A 64 -6.17 1.53 -14.73
N TYR A 65 -6.35 0.52 -13.88
CA TYR A 65 -5.43 0.29 -12.76
C TYR A 65 -4.32 -0.73 -13.08
N VAL A 66 -3.96 -0.93 -14.35
CA VAL A 66 -2.83 -1.81 -14.72
C VAL A 66 -1.54 -1.29 -14.08
N GLY A 67 -0.81 -2.16 -13.39
CA GLY A 67 0.43 -1.79 -12.66
C GLY A 67 0.18 -1.21 -11.27
N HIS A 68 -1.08 -0.98 -10.91
CA HIS A 68 -1.54 -0.52 -9.61
C HIS A 68 -2.32 -1.62 -8.89
N GLU A 69 -2.56 -1.43 -7.59
CA GLU A 69 -3.41 -2.32 -6.80
C GLU A 69 -4.85 -1.80 -6.81
N VAL A 70 -5.81 -2.70 -7.06
CA VAL A 70 -7.22 -2.50 -6.73
C VAL A 70 -7.50 -3.16 -5.38
N SER A 71 -8.07 -2.37 -4.49
CA SER A 71 -8.26 -2.66 -3.08
C SER A 71 -9.71 -2.39 -2.68
N ALA A 72 -10.20 -3.03 -1.61
CA ALA A 72 -11.59 -2.90 -1.21
C ALA A 72 -11.85 -1.56 -0.50
N HIS A 73 -13.06 -1.02 -0.64
CA HIS A 73 -13.51 0.14 0.14
C HIS A 73 -14.92 -0.05 0.70
N THR A 74 -15.38 -1.29 0.84
CA THR A 74 -16.77 -1.71 1.08
C THR A 74 -17.66 -1.53 -0.14
N LEU A 75 -18.72 -2.32 -0.21
CA LEU A 75 -19.61 -2.37 -1.37
C LEU A 75 -20.30 -1.02 -1.61
N THR A 76 -20.87 -0.41 -0.57
CA THR A 76 -21.76 0.75 -0.68
C THR A 76 -21.31 1.98 0.12
N HIS A 77 -20.09 1.95 0.68
CA HIS A 77 -19.51 3.04 1.49
C HIS A 77 -20.31 3.42 2.76
N PRO A 78 -20.83 2.48 3.58
CA PRO A 78 -21.50 2.84 4.82
C PRO A 78 -20.51 3.26 5.91
N THR A 79 -20.99 3.94 6.96
CA THR A 79 -20.23 4.12 8.21
C THR A 79 -20.16 2.79 8.97
N ILE A 80 -19.22 1.92 8.60
CA ILE A 80 -19.21 0.50 9.02
C ILE A 80 -19.14 0.26 10.53
N ALA A 81 -18.60 1.18 11.34
CA ALA A 81 -18.60 1.02 12.80
C ALA A 81 -20.01 0.98 13.40
N ARG A 82 -21.01 1.53 12.69
CA ARG A 82 -22.43 1.55 13.09
C ARG A 82 -23.21 0.35 12.55
N CYS A 83 -22.59 -0.49 11.72
CA CYS A 83 -23.26 -1.64 11.12
C CYS A 83 -23.26 -2.85 12.07
N PRO A 84 -24.28 -3.72 11.96
CA PRO A 84 -24.24 -5.06 12.55
C PRO A 84 -23.18 -5.93 11.85
N ASN A 85 -22.76 -7.02 12.49
CA ASN A 85 -21.66 -7.87 12.00
C ASN A 85 -21.96 -8.44 10.62
N GLU A 86 -23.20 -8.88 10.40
CA GLU A 86 -23.67 -9.48 9.15
C GLU A 86 -23.53 -8.50 7.98
N GLN A 87 -23.85 -7.22 8.22
CA GLN A 87 -23.68 -6.18 7.20
C GLN A 87 -22.20 -5.86 6.95
N ILE A 88 -21.35 -5.83 7.99
CA ILE A 88 -19.91 -5.64 7.80
C ILE A 88 -19.34 -6.77 6.93
N VAL A 89 -19.68 -8.02 7.22
CA VAL A 89 -19.27 -9.19 6.43
C VAL A 89 -19.75 -9.06 4.99
N HIS A 90 -21.04 -8.74 4.79
CA HIS A 90 -21.60 -8.56 3.45
C HIS A 90 -20.89 -7.46 2.67
N GLU A 91 -20.74 -6.27 3.26
CA GLU A 91 -20.10 -5.11 2.64
C GLU A 91 -18.65 -5.38 2.21
N VAL A 92 -17.88 -6.11 3.02
CA VAL A 92 -16.49 -6.44 2.68
C VAL A 92 -16.44 -7.58 1.67
N MET A 93 -17.18 -8.67 1.89
CA MET A 93 -17.09 -9.87 1.05
C MET A 93 -17.66 -9.67 -0.35
N GLU A 94 -18.78 -8.95 -0.48
CA GLU A 94 -19.36 -8.64 -1.78
C GLU A 94 -18.46 -7.72 -2.59
N ASP A 95 -17.86 -6.74 -1.93
CA ASP A 95 -16.96 -5.81 -2.58
C ASP A 95 -15.74 -6.51 -3.16
N ARG A 96 -15.05 -7.29 -2.32
CA ARG A 96 -13.93 -8.13 -2.74
C ARG A 96 -14.33 -9.04 -3.89
N ARG A 97 -15.43 -9.78 -3.75
CA ARG A 97 -15.89 -10.74 -4.77
C ARG A 97 -16.13 -10.09 -6.14
N ASN A 98 -16.71 -8.89 -6.16
CA ASN A 98 -16.98 -8.17 -7.39
C ASN A 98 -15.70 -7.62 -8.02
N LEU A 99 -14.82 -7.02 -7.21
CA LEU A 99 -13.52 -6.53 -7.68
C LEU A 99 -12.64 -7.66 -8.22
N GLU A 100 -12.56 -8.79 -7.51
CA GLU A 100 -11.79 -9.97 -7.92
C GLU A 100 -12.24 -10.53 -9.29
N ARG A 101 -13.55 -10.50 -9.58
CA ARG A 101 -14.08 -10.89 -10.91
C ARG A 101 -13.61 -9.95 -12.03
N ILE A 102 -13.39 -8.67 -11.72
CA ILE A 102 -12.96 -7.66 -12.68
C ILE A 102 -11.45 -7.76 -12.91
N VAL A 103 -10.66 -7.82 -11.84
CA VAL A 103 -9.19 -7.69 -11.90
C VAL A 103 -8.47 -9.03 -12.05
N GLY A 104 -9.10 -10.14 -11.66
CA GLY A 104 -8.56 -11.49 -11.83
C GLY A 104 -7.50 -11.91 -10.81
N TYR A 105 -7.31 -11.14 -9.74
CA TYR A 105 -6.45 -11.48 -8.60
C TYR A 105 -7.18 -11.24 -7.28
N THR A 106 -6.70 -11.85 -6.19
CA THR A 106 -7.29 -11.75 -4.85
C THR A 106 -7.14 -10.33 -4.30
N VAL A 107 -8.26 -9.68 -3.93
CA VAL A 107 -8.26 -8.35 -3.32
C VAL A 107 -8.08 -8.51 -1.83
N ARG A 108 -6.96 -8.04 -1.28
CA ARG A 108 -6.57 -8.26 0.13
C ARG A 108 -6.38 -6.98 0.94
N GLY A 109 -6.44 -5.82 0.29
CA GLY A 109 -6.36 -4.54 0.96
C GLY A 109 -7.73 -3.94 1.25
N MET A 110 -7.74 -2.99 2.19
CA MET A 110 -8.91 -2.16 2.46
C MET A 110 -8.53 -0.73 2.87
N SER A 111 -9.47 0.20 2.70
CA SER A 111 -9.49 1.50 3.39
C SER A 111 -10.82 1.62 4.12
N TYR A 112 -10.82 2.14 5.35
CA TYR A 112 -12.06 2.25 6.14
C TYR A 112 -12.90 3.45 5.67
N PRO A 113 -14.14 3.25 5.16
CA PRO A 113 -15.01 4.36 4.76
C PRO A 113 -15.22 5.35 5.89
N ASN A 114 -15.09 6.64 5.59
CA ASN A 114 -15.21 7.74 6.57
C ASN A 114 -14.27 7.62 7.78
N GLY A 115 -13.19 6.83 7.69
CA GLY A 115 -12.33 6.52 8.86
C GLY A 115 -13.06 5.75 9.96
N SER A 116 -14.17 5.09 9.62
CA SER A 116 -15.02 4.39 10.58
C SER A 116 -14.48 2.98 10.82
N TYR A 117 -13.84 2.74 11.97
CA TYR A 117 -13.37 1.42 12.35
C TYR A 117 -13.52 1.19 13.86
N SER A 118 -13.34 -0.06 14.29
CA SER A 118 -13.31 -0.44 15.70
C SER A 118 -12.47 -1.70 15.87
N ARG A 119 -12.07 -2.02 17.10
CA ARG A 119 -11.40 -3.28 17.42
C ARG A 119 -12.16 -4.51 16.89
N ARG A 120 -13.49 -4.52 17.06
CA ARG A 120 -14.40 -5.56 16.54
C ARG A 120 -14.25 -5.76 15.02
N ILE A 121 -14.13 -4.67 14.27
CA ILE A 121 -13.97 -4.73 12.81
C ILE A 121 -12.57 -5.24 12.46
N LYS A 122 -11.52 -4.67 13.07
CA LYS A 122 -10.14 -5.09 12.86
C LYS A 122 -9.95 -6.60 13.07
N GLU A 123 -10.52 -7.15 14.14
CA GLU A 123 -10.44 -8.59 14.45
C GLU A 123 -11.17 -9.47 13.44
N MET A 124 -12.19 -8.93 12.74
CA MET A 124 -12.96 -9.66 11.73
C MET A 124 -12.26 -9.70 10.37
N LEU A 125 -11.56 -8.63 9.99
CA LEU A 125 -10.99 -8.43 8.66
C LEU A 125 -10.07 -9.57 8.18
N PRO A 126 -9.14 -10.14 8.99
CA PRO A 126 -8.33 -11.27 8.56
C PRO A 126 -9.14 -12.50 8.17
N GLY A 127 -10.22 -12.79 8.91
CA GLY A 127 -11.15 -13.88 8.59
C GLY A 127 -11.92 -13.64 7.29
N LEU A 128 -12.00 -12.39 6.84
CA LEU A 128 -12.56 -11.96 5.56
C LEU A 128 -11.50 -11.78 4.49
N GLY A 129 -10.26 -12.23 4.70
CA GLY A 129 -9.17 -12.19 3.70
C GLY A 129 -8.55 -10.81 3.48
N ILE A 130 -8.72 -9.87 4.42
CA ILE A 130 -8.07 -8.57 4.39
C ILE A 130 -6.78 -8.61 5.23
N ASP A 131 -5.67 -8.23 4.59
CA ASP A 131 -4.31 -8.26 5.12
C ASP A 131 -3.84 -6.90 5.64
N TYR A 132 -4.40 -5.80 5.14
CA TYR A 132 -4.14 -4.46 5.63
C TYR A 132 -5.38 -3.57 5.46
N ALA A 133 -5.51 -2.56 6.32
CA ALA A 133 -6.57 -1.57 6.25
C ALA A 133 -6.06 -0.17 6.65
N ARG A 134 -6.20 0.80 5.72
CA ARG A 134 -5.77 2.19 5.92
C ARG A 134 -6.81 2.98 6.73
N VAL A 135 -6.35 3.78 7.71
CA VAL A 135 -7.17 4.76 8.44
C VAL A 135 -6.94 6.19 7.93
N VAL A 136 -7.83 7.12 8.31
CA VAL A 136 -7.74 8.53 7.90
C VAL A 136 -6.69 9.33 8.68
N ALA A 137 -6.36 8.91 9.91
CA ALA A 137 -5.35 9.56 10.72
C ALA A 137 -3.98 9.42 10.05
N SER A 138 -3.25 10.53 9.93
CA SER A 138 -1.89 10.53 9.38
C SER A 138 -0.87 10.57 10.50
N SER A 139 0.19 9.79 10.37
CA SER A 139 1.24 9.68 11.37
C SER A 139 2.25 10.83 11.32
N GLY A 140 2.40 11.47 10.15
CA GLY A 140 3.41 12.50 9.90
C GLY A 140 4.85 12.00 9.85
N HIS A 141 5.07 10.70 10.07
CA HIS A 141 6.38 10.08 10.14
C HIS A 141 6.59 9.02 9.06
N PHE A 142 7.83 8.57 8.90
CA PHE A 142 8.26 7.67 7.83
C PHE A 142 8.59 6.26 8.32
N GLY A 143 8.13 5.86 9.51
CA GLY A 143 8.32 4.49 10.00
C GLY A 143 7.39 3.48 9.33
N MET A 144 7.76 2.21 9.39
CA MET A 144 6.85 1.10 9.07
C MET A 144 5.68 1.07 10.08
N PRO A 145 4.46 0.65 9.66
CA PRO A 145 3.35 0.50 10.58
C PRO A 145 3.56 -0.71 11.51
N ASP A 146 3.17 -0.58 12.78
CA ASP A 146 3.16 -1.71 13.73
C ASP A 146 1.93 -2.62 13.52
N ASP A 147 0.84 -2.06 12.98
CA ASP A 147 -0.40 -2.78 12.72
C ASP A 147 -0.93 -2.40 11.33
N PHE A 148 -0.82 -3.33 10.38
CA PHE A 148 -1.31 -3.13 9.02
C PHE A 148 -2.84 -2.97 8.93
N LEU A 149 -3.62 -3.42 9.92
CA LEU A 149 -5.08 -3.25 9.96
C LEU A 149 -5.50 -1.91 10.59
N GLU A 150 -4.54 -1.11 11.04
CA GLU A 150 -4.71 0.28 11.48
C GLU A 150 -3.60 1.14 10.88
N TRP A 151 -3.39 1.00 9.57
CA TRP A 151 -2.27 1.63 8.91
C TRP A 151 -2.52 3.13 8.74
N GLN A 152 -1.80 3.93 9.54
CA GLN A 152 -1.75 5.38 9.41
C GLN A 152 -0.80 5.78 8.27
N PRO A 153 -1.30 6.40 7.18
CA PRO A 153 -0.44 6.95 6.14
C PRO A 153 0.45 8.07 6.71
N THR A 154 1.55 8.38 6.01
CA THR A 154 2.44 9.49 6.36
C THR A 154 1.69 10.82 6.31
N CYS A 155 0.97 11.08 5.21
CA CYS A 155 0.17 12.29 5.06
C CYS A 155 -0.98 12.12 4.07
N HIS A 156 -1.98 12.98 4.20
CA HIS A 156 -2.91 13.27 3.11
C HIS A 156 -2.25 14.21 2.09
N HIS A 157 -2.52 14.10 0.79
CA HIS A 157 -1.87 14.92 -0.25
C HIS A 157 -2.07 16.44 -0.01
N ASN A 158 -3.20 16.85 0.58
CA ASN A 158 -3.49 18.25 0.94
C ASN A 158 -2.81 18.72 2.25
N ARG A 159 -1.92 17.93 2.85
CA ARG A 159 -1.25 18.25 4.12
C ARG A 159 0.27 18.18 3.95
N ASP A 160 0.88 19.31 3.62
CA ASP A 160 2.34 19.48 3.55
C ASP A 160 3.07 18.46 2.64
N LEU A 161 2.44 17.99 1.55
CA LEU A 161 2.95 16.90 0.71
C LEU A 161 4.40 17.10 0.26
N MET A 162 4.73 18.28 -0.30
CA MET A 162 6.10 18.55 -0.78
C MET A 162 7.12 18.60 0.36
N LYS A 163 6.76 19.15 1.52
CA LYS A 163 7.64 19.17 2.69
C LYS A 163 7.92 17.76 3.21
N HIS A 164 6.91 16.89 3.22
CA HIS A 164 7.12 15.48 3.53
C HIS A 164 8.01 14.79 2.48
N ALA A 165 7.82 15.10 1.20
CA ALA A 165 8.64 14.55 0.12
C ALA A 165 10.11 14.94 0.23
N GLU A 166 10.40 16.22 0.47
CA GLU A 166 11.75 16.74 0.70
C GLU A 166 12.41 16.07 1.90
N THR A 167 11.66 15.96 3.00
CA THR A 167 12.13 15.29 4.22
C THR A 167 12.47 13.83 3.92
N PHE A 168 11.55 13.09 3.30
CA PHE A 168 11.73 11.67 2.94
C PHE A 168 12.94 11.45 2.03
N VAL A 169 13.07 12.26 0.98
CA VAL A 169 14.18 12.15 0.02
C VAL A 169 15.53 12.41 0.70
N SER A 170 15.59 13.35 1.65
CA SER A 170 16.81 13.68 2.40
C SER A 170 17.26 12.59 3.39
N MET A 171 16.39 11.63 3.72
CA MET A 171 16.72 10.55 4.64
C MET A 171 17.72 9.56 4.03
N HIS A 172 18.79 9.28 4.77
CA HIS A 172 19.93 8.50 4.29
C HIS A 172 20.50 7.52 5.35
N LYS A 173 19.95 7.50 6.58
CA LYS A 173 20.44 6.58 7.62
C LYS A 173 19.92 5.17 7.34
N LYS A 174 20.78 4.33 6.78
CA LYS A 174 20.47 2.95 6.35
C LYS A 174 20.09 1.98 7.48
N GLN A 175 20.30 2.37 8.75
CA GLN A 175 19.87 1.60 9.91
C GLN A 175 18.35 1.61 10.13
N TYR A 176 17.60 2.42 9.37
CA TYR A 176 16.14 2.49 9.42
C TYR A 176 15.56 2.14 8.05
N LEU A 177 14.39 1.51 8.06
CA LEU A 177 13.49 1.47 6.92
C LEU A 177 12.60 2.70 6.96
N TYR A 178 12.50 3.38 5.83
CA TYR A 178 11.64 4.54 5.65
C TYR A 178 10.52 4.24 4.67
N LEU A 179 9.30 4.57 5.07
CA LEU A 179 8.10 4.40 4.29
C LEU A 179 7.40 5.75 4.18
N MET A 180 7.18 6.21 2.97
CA MET A 180 6.23 7.28 2.69
C MET A 180 4.96 6.68 2.12
N ASN A 181 3.85 6.81 2.85
CA ASN A 181 2.52 6.44 2.38
C ASN A 181 1.68 7.71 2.24
N VAL A 182 1.33 8.09 1.02
CA VAL A 182 0.49 9.27 0.75
C VAL A 182 -0.91 8.81 0.41
N TRP A 183 -1.93 9.49 0.96
CA TRP A 183 -3.31 9.19 0.61
C TRP A 183 -4.14 10.42 0.22
N GLY A 184 -5.32 10.17 -0.36
CA GLY A 184 -6.39 11.15 -0.48
C GLY A 184 -7.46 10.70 -1.47
N HIS A 185 -8.21 11.65 -2.01
CA HIS A 185 -9.19 11.38 -3.06
C HIS A 185 -8.81 12.18 -4.30
N SER A 186 -8.72 11.51 -5.45
CA SER A 186 -8.22 12.14 -6.68
C SER A 186 -9.06 13.33 -7.15
N TYR A 187 -10.37 13.32 -6.85
CA TYR A 187 -11.28 14.41 -7.19
C TYR A 187 -10.98 15.72 -6.43
N GLU A 188 -10.25 15.65 -5.31
CA GLU A 188 -9.83 16.85 -4.58
C GLU A 188 -8.93 17.72 -5.44
N PHE A 189 -8.13 17.14 -6.34
CA PHE A 189 -7.31 17.92 -7.28
C PHE A 189 -8.13 18.72 -8.29
N ASP A 190 -9.29 18.19 -8.71
CA ASP A 190 -10.22 18.92 -9.58
C ASP A 190 -10.91 20.05 -8.80
N ASN A 191 -11.35 19.77 -7.57
CA ASN A 191 -12.04 20.73 -6.70
C ASN A 191 -11.14 21.89 -6.26
N ASP A 192 -9.90 21.58 -5.90
CA ASP A 192 -8.91 22.53 -5.39
C ASP A 192 -8.12 23.19 -6.53
N HIS A 193 -8.34 22.75 -7.77
CA HIS A 193 -7.66 23.23 -8.99
C HIS A 193 -6.13 23.19 -8.89
N ASN A 194 -5.57 22.13 -8.29
CA ASN A 194 -4.16 22.07 -7.89
C ASN A 194 -3.43 20.80 -8.37
N TRP A 195 -3.79 20.26 -9.53
CA TRP A 195 -3.14 19.07 -10.11
C TRP A 195 -1.61 19.20 -10.23
N GLU A 196 -1.09 20.42 -10.38
CA GLU A 196 0.34 20.71 -10.40
C GLU A 196 1.06 20.27 -9.12
N LEU A 197 0.36 20.21 -7.98
CA LEU A 197 0.93 19.69 -6.73
C LEU A 197 1.33 18.22 -6.88
N MET A 198 0.46 17.39 -7.46
CA MET A 198 0.73 15.97 -7.68
C MET A 198 1.79 15.77 -8.76
N GLU A 199 1.77 16.57 -9.83
CA GLU A 199 2.79 16.52 -10.87
C GLU A 199 4.18 16.91 -10.32
N GLN A 200 4.27 17.96 -9.50
CA GLN A 200 5.51 18.37 -8.83
C GLN A 200 6.00 17.30 -7.87
N PHE A 201 5.10 16.72 -7.05
CA PHE A 201 5.44 15.62 -6.15
C PHE A 201 6.02 14.44 -6.92
N CYS A 202 5.32 13.94 -7.93
CA CYS A 202 5.74 12.78 -8.71
C CYS A 202 7.05 13.04 -9.46
N SER A 203 7.22 14.24 -10.03
CA SER A 203 8.48 14.64 -10.66
C SER A 203 9.64 14.72 -9.68
N TYR A 204 9.39 15.12 -8.42
CA TYR A 204 10.44 15.25 -7.41
C TYR A 204 10.88 13.90 -6.85
N VAL A 205 9.93 13.02 -6.53
CA VAL A 205 10.20 11.73 -5.87
C VAL A 205 10.44 10.58 -6.85
N GLY A 206 9.92 10.64 -8.07
CA GLY A 206 9.98 9.57 -9.07
C GLY A 206 11.38 9.31 -9.63
N GLY A 207 11.61 8.09 -10.12
CA GLY A 207 12.86 7.69 -10.80
C GLY A 207 14.11 7.59 -9.91
N LYS A 208 13.96 7.64 -8.59
CA LYS A 208 15.08 7.53 -7.64
C LYS A 208 15.38 6.07 -7.33
N ALA A 209 16.57 5.61 -7.70
CA ALA A 209 16.96 4.20 -7.62
C ALA A 209 16.94 3.62 -6.19
N GLU A 210 17.11 4.47 -5.17
CA GLU A 210 17.12 4.07 -3.77
C GLU A 210 15.71 3.91 -3.16
N ILE A 211 14.66 4.30 -3.88
CA ILE A 211 13.25 4.20 -3.46
C ILE A 211 12.62 2.99 -4.14
N TRP A 212 11.98 2.15 -3.34
CA TRP A 212 11.13 1.08 -3.84
C TRP A 212 9.70 1.62 -4.03
N TYR A 213 9.26 1.75 -5.28
CA TYR A 213 7.89 2.13 -5.62
C TYR A 213 7.02 0.87 -5.63
N CYS A 214 6.11 0.78 -4.67
CA CYS A 214 5.28 -0.40 -4.44
C CYS A 214 3.83 -0.01 -4.20
N THR A 215 2.93 -0.97 -4.41
CA THR A 215 1.56 -0.93 -3.91
C THR A 215 1.54 -1.29 -2.42
N ASN A 216 0.41 -1.04 -1.74
CA ASN A 216 0.29 -1.36 -0.33
C ASN A 216 0.42 -2.87 -0.09
N ILE A 217 -0.22 -3.70 -0.94
CA ILE A 217 -0.15 -5.15 -0.78
C ILE A 217 1.24 -5.72 -1.07
N GLU A 218 2.00 -5.15 -2.03
CA GLU A 218 3.38 -5.56 -2.28
C GLU A 218 4.28 -5.32 -1.05
N LEU A 219 4.10 -4.18 -0.36
CA LEU A 219 4.81 -3.88 0.88
C LEU A 219 4.46 -4.88 2.00
N VAL A 220 3.17 -5.18 2.16
CA VAL A 220 2.66 -6.13 3.15
C VAL A 220 3.20 -7.54 2.88
N ASP A 221 3.11 -8.00 1.63
CA ASP A 221 3.60 -9.32 1.23
C ASP A 221 5.12 -9.46 1.44
N TYR A 222 5.89 -8.43 1.09
CA TYR A 222 7.33 -8.42 1.30
C TYR A 222 7.69 -8.47 2.79
N THR A 223 6.96 -7.72 3.62
CA THR A 223 7.16 -7.72 5.08
C THR A 223 6.85 -9.10 5.68
N LYS A 224 5.72 -9.70 5.30
CA LYS A 224 5.37 -11.07 5.70
C LYS A 224 6.36 -12.13 5.19
N ALA A 225 6.90 -11.96 3.98
CA ALA A 225 7.92 -12.86 3.45
C ALA A 225 9.22 -12.78 4.26
N PHE A 226 9.65 -11.59 4.67
CA PHE A 226 10.79 -11.41 5.57
C PHE A 226 10.53 -12.05 6.95
N GLU A 227 9.37 -11.80 7.56
CA GLU A 227 8.99 -12.39 8.84
C GLU A 227 8.90 -13.94 8.78
N GLY A 228 8.58 -14.48 7.61
CA GLY A 228 8.52 -15.91 7.34
C GLY A 228 9.87 -16.60 7.13
N LEU A 229 10.97 -15.84 7.04
CA LEU A 229 12.32 -16.41 6.91
C LEU A 229 12.68 -17.27 8.13
N ARG A 230 13.40 -18.37 7.89
CA ARG A 230 13.84 -19.31 8.93
C ARG A 230 15.34 -19.23 9.10
N PHE A 231 15.79 -18.48 10.10
CA PHE A 231 17.19 -18.33 10.44
C PHE A 231 17.69 -19.48 11.32
N ALA A 232 18.92 -19.94 11.06
CA ALA A 232 19.62 -20.83 11.97
C ALA A 232 19.87 -20.12 13.31
N ALA A 233 19.85 -20.87 14.42
CA ALA A 233 20.15 -20.30 15.75
C ALA A 233 21.58 -19.72 15.83
N GLY A 234 22.51 -20.22 15.00
CA GLY A 234 23.87 -19.68 14.85
C GLY A 234 23.96 -18.45 13.94
N LEU A 235 22.88 -18.04 13.29
CA LEU A 235 22.81 -16.97 12.29
C LEU A 235 23.73 -17.17 11.06
N ASP A 236 24.14 -18.41 10.79
CA ASP A 236 25.07 -18.80 9.72
C ASP A 236 24.39 -19.25 8.43
N PHE A 237 23.07 -19.48 8.46
CA PHE A 237 22.25 -19.70 7.27
C PHE A 237 20.80 -19.26 7.49
N VAL A 238 20.09 -19.10 6.38
CA VAL A 238 18.66 -18.79 6.35
C VAL A 238 17.96 -19.54 5.23
N TYR A 239 16.75 -20.02 5.50
CA TYR A 239 15.86 -20.60 4.50
C TYR A 239 14.65 -19.68 4.25
N ASN A 240 14.33 -19.43 2.98
CA ASN A 240 13.16 -18.67 2.57
C ASN A 240 12.06 -19.63 2.08
N PRO A 241 10.98 -19.85 2.86
CA PRO A 241 9.88 -20.73 2.47
C PRO A 241 8.88 -20.06 1.50
N SER A 242 9.00 -18.75 1.26
CA SER A 242 8.07 -18.01 0.41
C SER A 242 8.42 -18.14 -1.08
N ALA A 243 7.53 -17.67 -1.96
CA ALA A 243 7.81 -17.56 -3.39
C ALA A 243 8.56 -16.27 -3.76
N LEU A 244 8.60 -15.28 -2.87
CA LEU A 244 9.26 -14.00 -3.10
C LEU A 244 10.73 -14.08 -2.71
N SER A 245 11.61 -13.44 -3.47
CA SER A 245 12.94 -13.12 -2.98
C SER A 245 12.86 -12.11 -1.83
N VAL A 246 13.72 -12.26 -0.83
CA VAL A 246 13.86 -11.32 0.29
C VAL A 246 15.31 -10.88 0.38
N TRP A 247 15.55 -9.58 0.57
CA TRP A 247 16.89 -9.02 0.67
C TRP A 247 17.26 -8.72 2.13
N LEU A 248 18.49 -9.05 2.48
CA LEU A 248 19.10 -8.85 3.78
C LEU A 248 20.33 -7.97 3.66
N ASP A 249 20.55 -7.10 4.63
CA ASP A 249 21.85 -6.48 4.89
C ASP A 249 22.55 -7.31 5.96
N VAL A 250 23.64 -7.98 5.58
CA VAL A 250 24.45 -8.86 6.41
C VAL A 250 25.82 -8.22 6.60
N ASP A 251 26.06 -7.60 7.75
CA ASP A 251 27.28 -6.84 8.05
C ASP A 251 27.69 -5.82 6.96
N GLY A 252 26.71 -5.19 6.30
CA GLY A 252 26.91 -4.22 5.22
C GLY A 252 26.88 -4.82 3.81
N GLN A 253 26.79 -6.15 3.69
CA GLN A 253 26.66 -6.85 2.40
C GLN A 253 25.19 -7.15 2.10
N ILE A 254 24.73 -6.74 0.93
CA ILE A 254 23.38 -7.05 0.48
C ILE A 254 23.34 -8.48 -0.07
N VAL A 255 22.44 -9.29 0.49
CA VAL A 255 22.25 -10.70 0.13
C VAL A 255 20.80 -10.93 -0.26
N GLU A 256 20.57 -11.54 -1.42
CA GLU A 256 19.25 -12.00 -1.85
C GLU A 256 19.05 -13.45 -1.38
N VAL A 257 17.98 -13.69 -0.62
CA VAL A 257 17.49 -15.03 -0.29
C VAL A 257 16.31 -15.32 -1.21
N LYS A 258 16.54 -16.07 -2.29
CA LYS A 258 15.48 -16.40 -3.26
C LYS A 258 14.42 -17.30 -2.63
N GLY A 259 13.20 -17.20 -3.16
CA GLY A 259 12.09 -18.03 -2.74
C GLY A 259 12.39 -19.52 -2.90
N GLY A 260 12.12 -20.31 -1.85
CA GLY A 260 12.39 -21.74 -1.81
C GLY A 260 13.86 -22.14 -1.59
N GLU A 261 14.77 -21.19 -1.39
CA GLU A 261 16.20 -21.47 -1.23
C GLU A 261 16.69 -21.35 0.22
N GLN A 262 17.72 -22.12 0.55
CA GLN A 262 18.53 -21.93 1.75
C GLN A 262 19.93 -21.46 1.34
N ILE A 263 20.42 -20.40 1.98
CA ILE A 263 21.76 -19.85 1.73
C ILE A 263 22.55 -19.71 3.03
N LYS A 264 23.87 -19.67 2.92
CA LYS A 264 24.74 -19.26 4.01
C LYS A 264 24.79 -17.74 4.11
N LEU A 265 24.94 -17.23 5.32
CA LEU A 265 25.04 -15.80 5.65
C LEU A 265 26.46 -15.44 6.09
#